data_AF-A0A5J5DV28-F1
#
_entry.id   AF-A0A5J5DV28-F1
#
_cell.length_a   1.000
_cell.length_b   1.000
_cell.length_c   1.000
_cell.angle_alpha   90.00
_cell.angle_beta   90.00
_cell.angle_gamma   90.00
#
_symmetry.space_group_name_H-M   'P 1'
#
loop_
_entity.id
_entity.type
_entity.pdbx_description
1 polymer ?
#
loop_
_entity_poly.entity_id
_entity_poly.type
_entity_poly.pdbx_seq_one_letter_code
_entity_poly.pdbx_strand_id
1 'polypeptide(L)'
;MRKKDGLAGHDCVVETMNNHRPVYKAVRYYYDAEGRRRFITGFAPRPSDDAPQIEKDAARQAAILALQRNVQRRLETPRPVRSRKHRLSEAIDGWWEEKDLKNIADSSRDIYRREIDNHLRPNGAERPDKPIAEYTTEELQAIVDGHPSIARFIQGIWGYAERMGWLPRGKNPAQYLRTESKPKVRESQERYVEDWIRHAGHLLWWLSDPNNAYHRRWYAFFLIELVCGLRRGEVCGLRWGCVDLRATHESIRVEGTVIEVGGKRREQPYGKTDSSQRTIHMPRRVEDALRAIRPAHPDPNDLVFHTQRGTPLKPSYTGEQWNIIQRAFYNSELNPADPLDKTQWSKGGYTSYRWRQHDNRHIFASILEMEGIDFAVRQDLLGHARPSVTDRYTQTTKAKRREAIELVDDALLYHGEPNKDMTAAQWIDQRKRKPQPIRITGQAQPKDTVEELRRLADGLKPRQSTSRIRRKTTRA
;
A
#
# COMPACT_ATOMS: atom_id res chain seq x y z
N MET A 1 11.50 22.10 -49.11
CA MET A 1 12.59 21.42 -48.37
C MET A 1 13.08 22.31 -47.23
N ARG A 2 13.29 21.73 -46.05
CA ARG A 2 13.80 22.38 -44.82
C ARG A 2 15.07 23.21 -45.10
N LYS A 3 15.12 24.46 -44.62
CA LYS A 3 16.38 25.08 -44.15
C LYS A 3 16.18 25.49 -42.69
N LYS A 4 16.51 24.55 -41.81
CA LYS A 4 16.87 24.81 -40.41
C LYS A 4 18.00 25.85 -40.40
N ASP A 5 17.93 26.81 -39.48
CA ASP A 5 19.02 27.73 -39.09
C ASP A 5 19.41 28.86 -40.06
N GLY A 6 18.45 29.52 -40.70
CA GLY A 6 18.70 30.71 -41.52
C GLY A 6 18.32 32.02 -40.82
N LEU A 7 19.29 32.84 -40.41
CA LEU A 7 19.11 34.26 -40.05
C LEU A 7 18.75 35.09 -41.30
N ALA A 8 17.57 34.86 -41.87
CA ALA A 8 17.01 35.65 -42.97
C ALA A 8 16.25 36.84 -42.38
N GLY A 9 16.75 38.05 -42.60
CA GLY A 9 16.12 39.30 -42.15
C GLY A 9 16.63 40.48 -42.96
N HIS A 10 15.86 41.56 -43.00
CA HIS A 10 16.24 42.83 -43.63
C HIS A 10 17.28 43.53 -42.76
N ASP A 11 18.43 43.89 -43.34
CA ASP A 11 19.44 44.69 -42.67
C ASP A 11 19.04 46.16 -42.79
N CYS A 12 18.75 46.82 -41.66
CA CYS A 12 18.56 48.27 -41.62
C CYS A 12 19.68 48.90 -40.78
N VAL A 13 20.23 50.01 -41.28
CA VAL A 13 21.20 50.83 -40.54
C VAL A 13 20.51 52.10 -40.09
N VAL A 14 20.48 52.33 -38.78
CA VAL A 14 19.88 53.53 -38.18
C VAL A 14 20.91 54.26 -37.33
N GLU A 15 20.75 55.57 -37.23
CA GLU A 15 21.53 56.39 -36.32
C GLU A 15 20.90 56.34 -34.92
N THR A 16 21.71 56.12 -33.90
CA THR A 16 21.26 56.04 -32.50
C THR A 16 22.35 56.47 -31.54
N MET A 17 22.00 56.64 -30.29
CA MET A 17 22.96 56.79 -29.19
C MET A 17 23.27 55.42 -28.57
N ASN A 18 24.54 55.16 -28.25
CA ASN A 18 24.97 54.05 -27.40
C ASN A 18 25.96 54.57 -26.36
N ASN A 19 25.65 54.41 -25.07
CA ASN A 19 26.41 55.01 -23.96
C ASN A 19 26.73 56.50 -24.18
N HIS A 20 25.73 57.26 -24.62
CA HIS A 20 25.80 58.71 -24.87
C HIS A 20 26.74 59.12 -26.01
N ARG A 21 27.15 58.18 -26.87
CA ARG A 21 27.92 58.45 -28.10
C ARG A 21 27.07 58.17 -29.34
N PRO A 22 27.15 59.01 -30.38
CA PRO A 22 26.45 58.78 -31.63
C PRO A 22 27.09 57.61 -32.39
N VAL A 23 26.25 56.67 -32.81
CA VAL A 23 26.67 55.44 -33.51
C VAL A 23 25.73 55.10 -34.66
N TYR A 24 26.25 54.42 -35.66
CA TYR A 24 25.44 53.64 -36.60
C TYR A 24 25.14 52.28 -35.98
N LYS A 25 23.86 51.87 -36.02
CA LYS A 25 23.37 50.57 -35.55
C LYS A 25 22.77 49.81 -36.72
N ALA A 26 23.42 48.72 -37.11
CA ALA A 26 22.86 47.74 -38.04
C ALA A 26 22.05 46.69 -37.26
N VAL A 27 20.84 46.36 -37.70
CA VAL A 27 19.96 45.39 -37.01
C VAL A 27 19.47 44.31 -37.96
N ARG A 28 19.50 43.06 -37.51
CA ARG A 28 18.82 41.93 -38.16
C ARG A 28 17.83 41.27 -37.22
N TYR A 29 16.58 41.15 -37.65
CA TYR A 29 15.53 40.42 -36.94
C TYR A 29 15.45 38.97 -37.38
N TYR A 30 15.06 38.07 -36.47
CA TYR A 30 14.84 36.65 -36.74
C TYR A 30 13.87 36.03 -35.72
N TYR A 31 13.38 34.83 -35.95
CA TYR A 31 12.55 34.07 -35.00
C TYR A 31 13.35 32.92 -34.38
N ASP A 32 13.24 32.72 -33.06
CA ASP A 32 13.83 31.57 -32.37
C ASP A 32 12.98 30.29 -32.53
N ALA A 33 13.48 29.15 -32.05
CA ALA A 33 12.81 27.85 -32.17
C ALA A 33 11.44 27.81 -31.48
N GLU A 34 11.19 28.71 -30.52
CA GLU A 34 9.92 28.88 -29.83
C GLU A 34 9.01 29.92 -30.52
N GLY A 35 9.37 30.39 -31.72
CA GLY A 35 8.59 31.35 -32.49
C GLY A 35 8.65 32.79 -31.98
N ARG A 36 9.59 33.12 -31.07
CA ARG A 36 9.71 34.48 -30.53
C ARG A 36 10.61 35.33 -31.42
N ARG A 37 10.19 36.57 -31.68
CA ARG A 37 10.99 37.53 -32.46
C ARG A 37 12.21 38.00 -31.64
N ARG A 38 13.38 37.87 -32.23
CA ARG A 38 14.70 38.26 -31.69
C ARG A 38 15.41 39.18 -32.68
N PHE A 39 16.50 39.79 -32.22
CA PHE A 39 17.34 40.62 -33.07
C PHE A 39 18.83 40.50 -32.70
N ILE A 40 19.70 40.80 -33.67
CA ILE A 40 21.15 40.93 -33.50
C ILE A 40 21.54 42.31 -34.02
N THR A 41 22.53 42.95 -33.38
CA THR A 41 22.97 44.29 -33.72
C THR A 41 24.47 44.35 -33.97
N GLY A 42 24.90 45.21 -34.88
CA GLY A 42 26.28 45.67 -35.04
C GLY A 42 26.34 47.18 -34.82
N PHE A 43 27.44 47.67 -34.24
CA PHE A 43 27.63 49.09 -33.97
C PHE A 43 28.95 49.59 -34.55
N ALA A 44 28.95 50.83 -35.04
CA ALA A 44 30.15 51.57 -35.38
C ALA A 44 30.01 53.04 -34.95
N PRO A 45 31.09 53.71 -34.52
CA PRO A 45 31.07 55.14 -34.22
C PRO A 45 30.55 55.94 -35.42
N ARG A 46 29.68 56.92 -35.16
CA ARG A 46 29.26 57.87 -36.19
C ARG A 46 30.31 58.99 -36.28
N PRO A 47 30.84 59.31 -37.47
CA PRO A 47 31.68 60.50 -37.68
C PRO A 47 30.93 61.81 -37.39
N SER A 48 31.63 62.94 -37.32
CA SER A 48 31.00 64.26 -37.17
C SER A 48 30.05 64.58 -38.34
N ASP A 49 29.16 65.55 -38.15
CA ASP A 49 28.21 65.95 -39.19
C ASP A 49 28.91 66.56 -40.42
N ASP A 50 30.09 67.16 -40.23
CA ASP A 50 30.91 67.74 -41.31
C ASP A 50 31.82 66.71 -42.02
N ALA A 51 31.82 65.45 -41.59
CA ALA A 51 32.67 64.42 -42.19
C ALA A 51 32.28 64.12 -43.65
N PRO A 52 33.26 63.84 -44.54
CA PRO A 52 33.01 63.46 -45.93
C PRO A 52 32.06 62.26 -46.04
N GLN A 53 31.25 62.22 -47.10
CA GLN A 53 30.29 61.13 -47.31
C GLN A 53 30.94 59.74 -47.33
N ILE A 54 32.15 59.64 -47.89
CA ILE A 54 32.97 58.41 -47.91
C ILE A 54 33.22 57.87 -46.49
N GLU A 55 33.48 58.73 -45.50
CA GLU A 55 33.70 58.31 -44.11
C GLU A 55 32.41 57.85 -43.45
N LYS A 56 31.29 58.53 -43.72
CA LYS A 56 29.97 58.14 -43.23
C LYS A 56 29.55 56.78 -43.80
N ASP A 57 29.82 56.54 -45.08
CA ASP A 57 29.53 55.26 -45.75
C ASP A 57 30.44 54.14 -45.23
N ALA A 58 31.73 54.41 -45.01
CA ALA A 58 32.65 53.47 -44.38
C ALA A 58 32.22 53.10 -42.96
N ALA A 59 31.73 54.06 -42.17
CA ALA A 59 31.22 53.82 -40.83
C ALA A 59 29.91 53.00 -40.83
N ARG A 60 28.99 53.26 -41.77
CA ARG A 60 27.79 52.43 -41.98
C ARG A 60 28.17 51.00 -42.35
N GLN A 61 29.14 50.83 -43.25
CA GLN A 61 29.64 49.52 -43.64
C GLN A 61 30.32 48.79 -42.47
N ALA A 62 31.05 49.51 -41.60
CA ALA A 62 31.63 48.94 -40.39
C ALA A 62 30.57 48.42 -39.42
N ALA A 63 29.43 49.10 -39.28
CA ALA A 63 28.32 48.62 -38.46
C ALA A 63 27.70 47.32 -39.03
N ILE A 64 27.59 47.22 -40.37
CA ILE A 64 27.12 46.01 -41.06
C ILE A 64 28.11 44.84 -40.87
N LEU A 65 29.41 45.09 -41.04
CA LEU A 65 30.44 44.06 -40.80
C LEU A 65 30.44 43.59 -39.34
N ALA A 66 30.24 44.50 -38.38
CA ALA A 66 30.08 44.14 -36.97
C ALA A 66 28.84 43.27 -36.73
N LEU A 67 27.71 43.57 -37.41
CA LEU A 67 26.51 42.75 -37.37
C LEU A 67 26.77 41.35 -37.93
N GLN A 68 27.46 41.24 -39.07
CA GLN A 68 27.80 39.95 -39.70
C GLN A 68 28.70 39.10 -38.79
N ARG A 69 29.72 39.70 -38.14
CA ARG A 69 30.54 39.00 -37.15
C ARG A 69 29.72 38.50 -35.96
N ASN A 70 28.78 39.31 -35.47
CA ASN A 70 27.91 38.93 -34.36
C ASN A 70 26.91 37.83 -34.74
N VAL A 71 26.44 37.82 -35.99
CA VAL A 71 25.64 36.74 -36.58
C VAL A 71 26.46 35.46 -36.63
N GLN A 72 27.67 35.51 -37.19
CA GLN A 72 28.54 34.35 -37.34
C GLN A 72 28.93 33.74 -35.98
N ARG A 73 29.34 34.58 -35.01
CA ARG A 73 29.63 34.15 -33.64
C ARG A 73 28.44 33.44 -32.98
N ARG A 74 27.22 33.83 -33.33
CA ARG A 74 25.99 33.24 -32.78
C ARG A 74 25.60 31.92 -33.45
N LEU A 75 26.02 31.71 -34.70
CA LEU A 75 25.92 30.41 -35.39
C LEU A 75 26.98 29.43 -34.88
N GLU A 76 28.19 29.91 -34.62
CA GLU A 76 29.33 29.11 -34.13
C GLU A 76 29.24 28.78 -32.63
N THR A 77 28.58 29.61 -31.84
CA THR A 77 28.39 29.37 -30.39
C THR A 77 26.95 29.68 -29.99
N PRO A 78 26.04 28.68 -30.04
CA PRO A 78 24.68 28.85 -29.53
C PRO A 78 24.74 29.34 -28.08
N ARG A 79 24.01 30.41 -27.74
CA ARG A 79 23.88 30.80 -26.34
C ARG A 79 23.30 29.62 -25.56
N PRO A 80 23.89 29.21 -24.42
CA PRO A 80 23.20 28.30 -23.53
C PRO A 80 21.87 28.97 -23.16
N VAL A 81 20.77 28.28 -23.43
CA VAL A 81 19.46 28.66 -22.90
C VAL A 81 19.65 28.77 -21.39
N ARG A 82 19.55 29.99 -20.83
CA ARG A 82 19.49 30.17 -19.37
C ARG A 82 18.18 29.52 -18.93
N SER A 83 18.23 28.23 -18.62
CA SER A 83 17.09 27.54 -18.02
C SER A 83 16.79 28.24 -16.71
N ARG A 84 15.52 28.56 -16.48
CA ARG A 84 15.02 28.77 -15.13
C ARG A 84 15.41 27.50 -14.38
N LYS A 85 16.28 27.60 -13.38
CA LYS A 85 16.73 26.44 -12.62
C LYS A 85 15.49 25.86 -11.92
N HIS A 86 14.97 24.75 -12.44
CA HIS A 86 13.77 24.11 -11.90
C HIS A 86 13.99 23.73 -10.43
N ARG A 87 13.04 24.10 -9.57
CA ARG A 87 13.15 23.91 -8.12
C ARG A 87 12.59 22.58 -7.66
N LEU A 88 12.95 22.18 -6.45
CA LEU A 88 12.40 20.96 -5.83
C LEU A 88 10.87 21.04 -5.69
N SER A 89 10.34 22.18 -5.26
CA SER A 89 8.90 22.42 -5.18
C SER A 89 8.18 22.14 -6.51
N GLU A 90 8.69 22.69 -7.62
CA GLU A 90 8.16 22.48 -8.97
C GLU A 90 8.20 20.99 -9.40
N ALA A 91 9.24 20.25 -8.98
CA ALA A 91 9.36 18.83 -9.27
C ALA A 91 8.39 17.97 -8.45
N ILE A 92 8.19 18.31 -7.19
CA ILE A 92 7.21 17.65 -6.30
C ILE A 92 5.81 17.82 -6.88
N ASP A 93 5.45 19.04 -7.28
CA ASP A 93 4.11 19.36 -7.79
C ASP A 93 3.84 18.65 -9.12
N GLY A 94 4.80 18.69 -10.06
CA GLY A 94 4.66 17.98 -11.35
C GLY A 94 4.64 16.45 -11.20
N TRP A 95 5.41 15.89 -10.27
CA TRP A 95 5.33 14.46 -9.95
C TRP A 95 3.96 14.07 -9.37
N TRP A 96 3.35 14.97 -8.58
CA TRP A 96 2.00 14.76 -8.05
C TRP A 96 0.94 14.75 -9.15
N GLU A 97 1.04 15.64 -10.14
CA GLU A 97 0.14 15.64 -11.30
C GLU A 97 0.19 14.30 -12.05
N GLU A 98 1.39 13.75 -12.30
CA GLU A 98 1.53 12.41 -12.91
C GLU A 98 0.94 11.28 -12.06
N LYS A 99 1.01 11.42 -10.72
CA LYS A 99 0.49 10.41 -9.79
C LYS A 99 -1.02 10.46 -9.66
N ASP A 100 -1.61 11.65 -9.70
CA ASP A 100 -3.06 11.83 -9.68
C ASP A 100 -3.71 11.23 -10.93
N LEU A 101 -3.03 11.30 -12.09
CA LEU A 101 -3.46 10.59 -13.32
C LEU A 101 -3.50 9.06 -13.17
N LYS A 102 -2.77 8.48 -12.21
CA LYS A 102 -2.69 7.03 -11.98
C LYS A 102 -3.77 6.50 -11.01
N ASN A 103 -4.73 7.33 -10.59
CA ASN A 103 -5.90 6.95 -9.79
C ASN A 103 -5.56 6.11 -8.53
N ILE A 104 -4.56 6.60 -7.79
CA ILE A 104 -4.03 5.99 -6.56
C ILE A 104 -5.11 6.05 -5.45
N ALA A 105 -5.17 5.03 -4.60
CA ALA A 105 -6.11 5.02 -3.46
C ALA A 105 -5.87 6.21 -2.51
N ASP A 106 -6.94 6.80 -1.99
CA ASP A 106 -6.87 8.01 -1.16
C ASP A 106 -6.03 7.86 0.10
N SER A 107 -6.06 6.69 0.75
CA SER A 107 -5.22 6.38 1.90
C SER A 107 -3.74 6.35 1.55
N SER A 108 -3.38 5.84 0.36
CA SER A 108 -2.01 5.87 -0.13
C SER A 108 -1.59 7.30 -0.47
N ARG A 109 -2.49 8.09 -1.08
CA ARG A 109 -2.23 9.51 -1.37
C ARG A 109 -1.94 10.31 -0.11
N ASP A 110 -2.73 10.11 0.93
CA ASP A 110 -2.56 10.79 2.23
C ASP A 110 -1.23 10.43 2.90
N ILE A 111 -0.86 9.13 2.91
CA ILE A 111 0.44 8.69 3.40
C ILE A 111 1.56 9.35 2.60
N TYR A 112 1.50 9.30 1.28
CA TYR A 112 2.56 9.84 0.41
C TYR A 112 2.71 11.36 0.60
N ARG A 113 1.59 12.08 0.74
CA ARG A 113 1.59 13.51 1.00
C ARG A 113 2.27 13.83 2.33
N ARG A 114 1.86 13.16 3.41
CA ARG A 114 2.47 13.34 4.73
C ARG A 114 3.97 13.06 4.73
N GLU A 115 4.40 11.98 4.08
CA GLU A 115 5.82 11.62 3.93
C GLU A 115 6.61 12.73 3.23
N ILE A 116 6.10 13.21 2.09
CA ILE A 116 6.74 14.26 1.31
C ILE A 116 6.75 15.57 2.10
N ASP A 117 5.63 15.99 2.68
CA ASP A 117 5.54 17.25 3.43
C ASP A 117 6.48 17.26 4.65
N ASN A 118 6.52 16.17 5.40
CA ASN A 118 7.31 16.09 6.62
C ASN A 118 8.82 15.99 6.36
N HIS A 119 9.23 15.29 5.29
CA HIS A 119 10.63 14.89 5.12
C HIS A 119 11.32 15.45 3.87
N LEU A 120 10.57 15.92 2.88
CA LEU A 120 11.15 16.36 1.59
C LEU A 120 10.75 17.76 1.17
N ARG A 121 9.51 18.20 1.44
CA ARG A 121 9.01 19.49 0.99
C ARG A 121 9.79 20.62 1.68
N PRO A 122 10.16 21.69 0.94
CA PRO A 122 10.88 22.81 1.53
C PRO A 122 10.08 23.46 2.68
N ASN A 123 10.75 23.78 3.79
CA ASN A 123 10.12 24.37 4.99
C ASN A 123 10.82 25.66 5.48
N GLY A 124 11.65 26.28 4.64
CA GLY A 124 12.39 27.49 4.99
C GLY A 124 13.85 27.18 5.30
N ALA A 125 14.32 27.54 6.50
CA ALA A 125 15.74 27.50 6.85
C ALA A 125 16.32 26.07 6.95
N GLU A 126 15.54 25.10 7.43
CA GLU A 126 16.02 23.71 7.57
C GLU A 126 16.10 22.98 6.23
N ARG A 127 15.13 23.21 5.34
CA ARG A 127 15.06 22.63 3.99
C ARG A 127 14.78 23.73 2.96
N PRO A 128 15.82 24.37 2.41
CA PRO A 128 15.65 25.40 1.39
C PRO A 128 15.19 24.80 0.05
N ASP A 129 14.37 25.55 -0.68
CA ASP A 129 13.90 25.15 -2.02
C ASP A 129 14.97 25.40 -3.08
N LYS A 130 16.02 24.57 -3.10
CA LYS A 130 17.11 24.69 -4.06
C LYS A 130 16.70 24.15 -5.44
N PRO A 131 17.40 24.55 -6.52
CA PRO A 131 17.32 23.86 -7.80
C PRO A 131 17.47 22.34 -7.66
N ILE A 132 16.58 21.57 -8.28
CA ILE A 132 16.58 20.10 -8.12
C ILE A 132 17.90 19.45 -8.59
N ALA A 133 18.56 20.09 -9.56
CA ALA A 133 19.85 19.67 -10.10
C ALA A 133 21.05 19.96 -9.18
N GLU A 134 20.87 20.76 -8.12
CA GLU A 134 21.93 21.08 -7.16
C GLU A 134 21.99 20.10 -5.99
N TYR A 135 20.97 19.25 -5.81
CA TYR A 135 20.98 18.22 -4.77
C TYR A 135 22.00 17.14 -5.09
N THR A 136 22.87 16.84 -4.13
CA THR A 136 23.85 15.74 -4.29
C THR A 136 23.28 14.41 -3.81
N THR A 137 23.92 13.31 -4.22
CA THR A 137 23.55 11.97 -3.73
C THR A 137 23.69 11.89 -2.21
N GLU A 138 24.69 12.54 -1.63
CA GLU A 138 24.96 12.58 -0.18
C GLU A 138 23.87 13.32 0.59
N GLU A 139 23.44 14.49 0.09
CA GLU A 139 22.32 15.24 0.69
C GLU A 139 21.03 14.40 0.69
N LEU A 140 20.73 13.72 -0.43
CA LEU A 140 19.56 12.85 -0.54
C LEU A 140 19.68 11.59 0.32
N GLN A 141 20.88 11.01 0.41
CA GLN A 141 21.14 9.84 1.24
C GLN A 141 20.94 10.18 2.73
N ALA A 142 21.39 11.36 3.20
CA ALA A 142 21.16 11.78 4.58
C ALA A 142 19.66 11.87 4.94
N ILE A 143 18.81 12.32 4.00
CA ILE A 143 17.35 12.33 4.18
C ILE A 143 16.82 10.89 4.26
N VAL A 144 17.32 9.99 3.41
CA VAL A 144 16.93 8.57 3.41
C VAL A 144 17.39 7.86 4.68
N ASP A 145 18.59 8.16 5.19
CA ASP A 145 19.12 7.55 6.41
C ASP A 145 18.28 7.95 7.64
N GLY A 146 17.83 9.22 7.69
CA GLY A 146 16.88 9.68 8.70
C GLY A 146 15.46 9.13 8.52
N HIS A 147 15.03 8.88 7.28
CA HIS A 147 13.69 8.36 6.99
C HIS A 147 13.64 7.38 5.80
N PRO A 148 13.99 6.09 5.99
CA PRO A 148 14.21 5.16 4.87
C PRO A 148 13.03 5.00 3.91
N SER A 149 11.80 5.19 4.38
CA SER A 149 10.60 5.06 3.55
C SER A 149 10.44 6.17 2.51
N ILE A 150 11.19 7.28 2.64
CA ILE A 150 11.15 8.42 1.71
C ILE A 150 11.87 8.12 0.38
N ALA A 151 12.79 7.15 0.36
CA ALA A 151 13.67 6.85 -0.77
C ALA A 151 12.90 6.63 -2.08
N ARG A 152 11.79 5.86 -2.03
CA ARG A 152 10.91 5.62 -3.19
C ARG A 152 10.30 6.89 -3.77
N PHE A 153 10.05 7.90 -2.95
CA PHE A 153 9.48 9.17 -3.40
C PHE A 153 10.57 10.05 -4.00
N ILE A 154 11.74 10.13 -3.37
CA ILE A 154 12.91 10.83 -3.92
C ILE A 154 13.26 10.26 -5.30
N GLN A 155 13.39 8.94 -5.42
CA GLN A 155 13.62 8.26 -6.71
C GLN A 155 12.54 8.59 -7.75
N GLY A 156 11.28 8.64 -7.33
CA GLY A 156 10.15 9.00 -8.19
C GLY A 156 10.21 10.44 -8.70
N ILE A 157 10.47 11.40 -7.81
CA ILE A 157 10.49 12.84 -8.09
C ILE A 157 11.70 13.21 -8.96
N TRP A 158 12.89 12.69 -8.64
CA TRP A 158 14.06 12.93 -9.49
C TRP A 158 13.99 12.16 -10.81
N GLY A 159 13.37 10.98 -10.82
CA GLY A 159 13.06 10.28 -12.06
C GLY A 159 12.09 11.07 -12.95
N TYR A 160 11.13 11.80 -12.35
CA TYR A 160 10.28 12.76 -13.08
C TYR A 160 11.10 13.91 -13.65
N ALA A 161 11.94 14.56 -12.83
CA ALA A 161 12.79 15.66 -13.28
C ALA A 161 13.75 15.26 -14.42
N GLU A 162 14.29 14.04 -14.38
CA GLU A 162 15.10 13.49 -15.46
C GLU A 162 14.28 13.28 -16.75
N ARG A 163 13.07 12.72 -16.66
CA ARG A 163 12.16 12.56 -17.81
C ARG A 163 11.76 13.90 -18.44
N MET A 164 11.58 14.92 -17.62
CA MET A 164 11.25 16.28 -18.07
C MET A 164 12.46 17.06 -18.61
N GLY A 165 13.66 16.47 -18.59
CA GLY A 165 14.89 17.09 -19.09
C GLY A 165 15.49 18.14 -18.17
N TRP A 166 15.09 18.17 -16.89
CA TRP A 166 15.61 19.12 -15.90
C TRP A 166 16.95 18.66 -15.32
N LEU A 167 17.24 17.37 -15.46
CA LEU A 167 18.51 16.74 -15.14
C LEU A 167 19.11 16.15 -16.43
N PRO A 168 20.42 16.24 -16.66
CA PRO A 168 21.06 15.50 -17.72
C PRO A 168 20.84 13.99 -17.54
N ARG A 169 20.63 13.26 -18.64
CA ARG A 169 20.39 11.82 -18.60
C ARG A 169 21.53 11.09 -17.89
N GLY A 170 21.21 10.23 -16.93
CA GLY A 170 22.18 9.49 -16.13
C GLY A 170 22.91 10.32 -15.05
N LYS A 171 22.52 11.58 -14.84
CA LYS A 171 23.01 12.45 -13.75
C LYS A 171 21.97 12.59 -12.63
N ASN A 172 21.11 11.59 -12.48
CA ASN A 172 20.10 11.56 -11.43
C ASN A 172 20.74 11.12 -10.09
N PRO A 173 20.90 12.02 -9.10
CA PRO A 173 21.51 11.69 -7.80
C PRO A 173 20.69 10.66 -7.00
N ALA A 174 19.38 10.54 -7.26
CA ALA A 174 18.52 9.60 -6.55
C ALA A 174 18.69 8.14 -7.02
N GLN A 175 19.34 7.91 -8.17
CA GLN A 175 19.46 6.59 -8.78
C GLN A 175 20.21 5.58 -7.89
N TYR A 176 21.18 6.06 -7.10
CA TYR A 176 22.09 5.22 -6.31
C TYR A 176 21.78 5.26 -4.81
N LEU A 177 20.60 5.76 -4.43
CA LEU A 177 20.19 5.78 -3.03
C LEU A 177 20.10 4.37 -2.48
N ARG A 178 20.82 4.15 -1.38
CA ARG A 178 20.80 2.90 -0.65
C ARG A 178 19.70 2.97 0.38
N THR A 179 18.84 1.97 0.38
CA THR A 179 17.91 1.75 1.49
C THR A 179 18.39 0.51 2.20
N GLU A 180 18.88 0.64 3.42
CA GLU A 180 19.09 -0.54 4.25
C GLU A 180 17.73 -1.19 4.52
N SER A 181 17.41 -2.22 3.74
CA SER A 181 16.28 -3.08 4.02
C SER A 181 16.69 -4.01 5.16
N LYS A 182 16.60 -3.54 6.41
CA LYS A 182 16.54 -4.49 7.53
C LYS A 182 15.37 -5.44 7.23
N PRO A 183 15.58 -6.77 7.24
CA PRO A 183 14.51 -7.71 6.98
C PRO A 183 13.32 -7.36 7.87
N LYS A 184 12.19 -7.07 7.24
CA LYS A 184 10.94 -6.73 7.93
C LYS A 184 10.23 -7.96 8.47
N VAL A 185 10.93 -9.08 8.62
CA VAL A 185 10.51 -10.08 9.59
C VAL A 185 10.64 -9.37 10.93
N ARG A 186 9.50 -9.01 11.51
CA ARG A 186 9.51 -8.45 12.84
C ARG A 186 10.00 -9.56 13.73
N GLU A 187 11.26 -9.45 14.15
CA GLU A 187 11.85 -10.32 15.16
C GLU A 187 10.91 -10.49 16.38
N SER A 188 10.10 -9.47 16.69
CA SER A 188 9.05 -9.54 17.71
C SER A 188 7.84 -10.42 17.36
N GLN A 189 7.41 -10.52 16.10
CA GLN A 189 6.32 -11.41 15.68
C GLN A 189 6.77 -12.87 15.75
N GLU A 190 7.98 -13.20 15.31
CA GLU A 190 8.51 -14.57 15.47
C GLU A 190 8.74 -14.92 16.94
N ARG A 191 9.21 -13.96 17.75
CA ARG A 191 9.54 -14.18 19.15
C ARG A 191 8.33 -14.38 20.07
N TYR A 192 7.22 -13.66 19.83
CA TYR A 192 6.12 -13.57 20.80
C TYR A 192 4.77 -14.10 20.30
N VAL A 193 4.66 -14.61 19.06
CA VAL A 193 3.36 -15.00 18.50
C VAL A 193 2.62 -16.04 19.34
N GLU A 194 3.32 -17.02 19.89
CA GLU A 194 2.70 -18.05 20.76
C GLU A 194 2.20 -17.45 22.07
N ASP A 195 2.95 -16.52 22.67
CA ASP A 195 2.50 -15.78 23.85
C ASP A 195 1.29 -14.91 23.53
N TRP A 196 1.24 -14.28 22.36
CA TRP A 196 0.10 -13.49 21.93
C TRP A 196 -1.13 -14.36 21.71
N ILE A 197 -1.00 -15.56 21.13
CA ILE A 197 -2.12 -16.51 21.00
C ILE A 197 -2.68 -16.86 22.39
N ARG A 198 -1.79 -17.21 23.34
CA ARG A 198 -2.18 -17.52 24.73
C ARG A 198 -2.88 -16.33 25.41
N HIS A 199 -2.26 -15.16 25.38
CA HIS A 199 -2.80 -13.96 26.02
C HIS A 199 -4.06 -13.45 25.32
N ALA A 200 -4.22 -13.64 24.01
CA ALA A 200 -5.45 -13.30 23.30
C ALA A 200 -6.63 -14.15 23.79
N GLY A 201 -6.44 -15.46 23.99
CA GLY A 201 -7.46 -16.34 24.58
C GLY A 201 -7.85 -15.90 25.99
N HIS A 202 -6.87 -15.62 26.86
CA HIS A 202 -7.12 -15.18 28.23
C HIS A 202 -7.78 -13.78 28.28
N LEU A 203 -7.34 -12.84 27.44
CA LEU A 203 -7.94 -11.53 27.31
C LEU A 203 -9.39 -11.62 26.83
N LEU A 204 -9.69 -12.48 25.85
CA LEU A 204 -11.05 -12.69 25.37
C LEU A 204 -11.94 -13.31 26.47
N TRP A 205 -11.41 -14.24 27.25
CA TRP A 205 -12.12 -14.80 28.40
C TRP A 205 -12.41 -13.72 29.46
N TRP A 206 -11.40 -12.94 29.86
CA TRP A 206 -11.55 -11.82 30.79
C TRP A 206 -12.53 -10.75 30.29
N LEU A 207 -12.52 -10.46 28.99
CA LEU A 207 -13.43 -9.51 28.35
C LEU A 207 -14.85 -10.08 28.15
N SER A 208 -15.02 -11.40 28.27
CA SER A 208 -16.32 -12.06 28.14
C SER A 208 -17.21 -11.91 29.37
N ASP A 209 -16.65 -11.57 30.53
CA ASP A 209 -17.41 -11.28 31.75
C ASP A 209 -18.35 -10.08 31.52
N PRO A 210 -19.69 -10.25 31.63
CA PRO A 210 -20.64 -9.16 31.49
C PRO A 210 -20.42 -7.98 32.44
N ASN A 211 -19.76 -8.20 33.59
CA ASN A 211 -19.43 -7.16 34.56
C ASN A 211 -18.16 -6.37 34.20
N ASN A 212 -17.38 -6.84 33.23
CA ASN A 212 -16.21 -6.12 32.77
C ASN A 212 -16.62 -4.82 32.08
N ALA A 213 -16.05 -3.69 32.53
CA ALA A 213 -16.39 -2.35 32.04
C ALA A 213 -16.23 -2.18 30.51
N TYR A 214 -15.40 -3.01 29.87
CA TYR A 214 -15.16 -2.98 28.42
C TYR A 214 -16.05 -3.95 27.63
N HIS A 215 -16.69 -4.93 28.29
CA HIS A 215 -17.41 -6.04 27.66
C HIS A 215 -18.42 -5.56 26.63
N ARG A 216 -19.41 -4.78 27.08
CA ARG A 216 -20.58 -4.36 26.29
C ARG A 216 -20.21 -3.70 24.97
N ARG A 217 -19.08 -2.99 24.93
CA ARG A 217 -18.67 -2.20 23.75
C ARG A 217 -17.63 -2.90 22.89
N TRP A 218 -16.80 -3.76 23.47
CA TRP A 218 -15.57 -4.23 22.82
C TRP A 218 -15.41 -5.74 22.72
N TYR A 219 -16.16 -6.53 23.49
CA TYR A 219 -16.03 -8.00 23.46
C TYR A 219 -16.30 -8.57 22.07
N ALA A 220 -17.51 -8.34 21.53
CA ALA A 220 -17.88 -8.81 20.20
C ALA A 220 -16.96 -8.26 19.10
N PHE A 221 -16.49 -7.01 19.24
CA PHE A 221 -15.60 -6.36 18.26
C PHE A 221 -14.27 -7.14 18.13
N PHE A 222 -13.57 -7.35 19.25
CA PHE A 222 -12.26 -7.99 19.23
C PHE A 222 -12.34 -9.51 19.06
N LEU A 223 -13.45 -10.13 19.51
CA LEU A 223 -13.73 -11.53 19.24
C LEU A 223 -13.80 -11.80 17.73
N ILE A 224 -14.52 -10.98 16.97
CA ILE A 224 -14.61 -11.11 15.50
C ILE A 224 -13.24 -10.90 14.83
N GLU A 225 -12.43 -9.95 15.30
CA GLU A 225 -11.09 -9.74 14.74
C GLU A 225 -10.17 -10.95 14.93
N LEU A 226 -10.18 -11.54 16.13
CA LEU A 226 -9.30 -12.64 16.51
C LEU A 226 -9.78 -13.99 15.96
N VAL A 227 -11.09 -14.25 15.99
CA VAL A 227 -11.68 -15.55 15.62
C VAL A 227 -12.03 -15.61 14.13
N CYS A 228 -12.65 -14.58 13.58
CA CYS A 228 -13.05 -14.57 12.16
C CYS A 228 -11.99 -13.94 11.25
N GLY A 229 -10.91 -13.39 11.82
CA GLY A 229 -9.82 -12.81 11.06
C GLY A 229 -10.30 -11.67 10.16
N LEU A 230 -11.17 -10.77 10.64
CA LEU A 230 -11.53 -9.56 9.91
C LEU A 230 -10.47 -8.47 10.12
N ARG A 231 -10.26 -7.62 9.11
CA ARG A 231 -9.41 -6.43 9.28
C ARG A 231 -10.17 -5.42 10.12
N ARG A 232 -9.47 -4.65 10.95
CA ARG A 232 -10.04 -3.54 11.73
C ARG A 232 -11.01 -2.64 10.96
N GLY A 233 -10.66 -2.23 9.75
CA GLY A 233 -11.54 -1.42 8.90
C GLY A 233 -12.79 -2.17 8.44
N GLU A 234 -12.70 -3.48 8.20
CA GLU A 234 -13.84 -4.35 7.86
C GLU A 234 -14.80 -4.44 9.05
N VAL A 235 -14.31 -4.62 10.27
CA VAL A 235 -15.15 -4.64 11.49
C VAL A 235 -15.80 -3.28 11.73
N CYS A 236 -15.06 -2.17 11.56
CA CYS A 236 -15.61 -0.82 11.66
C CYS A 236 -16.70 -0.52 10.62
N GLY A 237 -16.70 -1.22 9.49
CA GLY A 237 -17.68 -1.09 8.41
C GLY A 237 -18.74 -2.18 8.39
N LEU A 238 -18.76 -3.09 9.37
CA LEU A 238 -19.69 -4.20 9.42
C LEU A 238 -21.11 -3.68 9.68
N ARG A 239 -22.08 -4.09 8.85
CA ARG A 239 -23.49 -3.72 8.96
C ARG A 239 -24.36 -4.92 9.31
N TRP A 240 -25.51 -4.70 9.94
CA TRP A 240 -26.42 -5.79 10.33
C TRP A 240 -26.93 -6.62 9.14
N GLY A 241 -27.10 -6.02 7.97
CA GLY A 241 -27.46 -6.73 6.73
C GLY A 241 -26.39 -7.71 6.24
N CYS A 242 -25.15 -7.55 6.69
CA CYS A 242 -24.03 -8.45 6.39
C CYS A 242 -23.91 -9.62 7.38
N VAL A 243 -24.69 -9.61 8.47
CA VAL A 243 -24.64 -10.64 9.53
C VAL A 243 -25.87 -11.53 9.40
N ASP A 244 -25.64 -12.79 9.02
CA ASP A 244 -26.72 -13.79 8.95
C ASP A 244 -26.72 -14.65 10.21
N LEU A 245 -27.70 -14.42 11.09
CA LEU A 245 -27.92 -15.14 12.34
C LEU A 245 -29.02 -16.21 12.21
N ARG A 246 -29.31 -16.71 11.00
CA ARG A 246 -30.25 -17.81 10.81
C ARG A 246 -29.51 -19.13 11.01
N ALA A 247 -30.14 -20.08 11.69
CA ALA A 247 -29.57 -21.40 12.09
C ALA A 247 -29.07 -22.30 10.93
N THR A 248 -29.18 -21.86 9.68
CA THR A 248 -28.71 -22.60 8.49
C THR A 248 -27.64 -21.86 7.70
N HIS A 249 -27.34 -20.59 8.04
CA HIS A 249 -26.50 -19.67 7.25
C HIS A 249 -25.66 -18.74 8.15
N GLU A 250 -25.13 -19.23 9.26
CA GLU A 250 -24.28 -18.46 10.20
C GLU A 250 -23.04 -17.89 9.52
N SER A 251 -23.12 -16.65 9.05
CA SER A 251 -22.01 -16.04 8.34
C SER A 251 -21.97 -14.52 8.39
N ILE A 252 -20.74 -14.00 8.27
CA ILE A 252 -20.45 -12.58 8.06
C ILE A 252 -20.04 -12.39 6.61
N ARG A 253 -20.76 -11.54 5.88
CA ARG A 253 -20.32 -11.05 4.57
C ARG A 253 -19.45 -9.81 4.75
N VAL A 254 -18.26 -9.81 4.15
CA VAL A 254 -17.35 -8.66 4.19
C VAL A 254 -17.53 -7.85 2.91
N GLU A 255 -18.31 -6.76 2.99
CA GLU A 255 -18.74 -5.97 1.82
C GLU A 255 -18.19 -4.53 1.79
N GLY A 256 -17.61 -4.04 2.89
CA GLY A 256 -17.01 -2.71 2.96
C GLY A 256 -15.91 -2.57 4.01
N THR A 257 -15.19 -1.46 3.96
CA THR A 257 -14.15 -1.13 4.93
C THR A 257 -14.17 0.35 5.27
N VAL A 258 -13.89 0.68 6.53
CA VAL A 258 -13.67 2.06 6.97
C VAL A 258 -12.18 2.33 6.98
N ILE A 259 -11.76 3.36 6.25
CA ILE A 259 -10.40 3.87 6.22
C ILE A 259 -10.32 5.26 6.86
N GLU A 260 -9.11 5.70 7.14
CA GLU A 260 -8.84 7.09 7.54
C GLU A 260 -7.96 7.77 6.52
N VAL A 261 -8.35 9.01 6.17
CA VAL A 261 -7.67 9.89 5.23
C VAL A 261 -7.67 11.27 5.86
N GLY A 262 -6.49 11.84 6.14
CA GLY A 262 -6.36 13.15 6.80
C GLY A 262 -7.04 13.21 8.17
N GLY A 263 -7.02 12.11 8.94
CA GLY A 263 -7.68 12.00 10.26
C GLY A 263 -9.21 11.93 10.24
N LYS A 264 -9.81 11.89 9.03
CA LYS A 264 -11.25 11.72 8.83
C LYS A 264 -11.55 10.29 8.39
N ARG A 265 -12.60 9.71 8.97
CA ARG A 265 -13.11 8.40 8.54
C ARG A 265 -13.75 8.53 7.16
N ARG A 266 -13.55 7.51 6.33
CA ARG A 266 -14.22 7.38 5.05
C ARG A 266 -14.59 5.92 4.84
N GLU A 267 -15.82 5.70 4.41
CA GLU A 267 -16.26 4.39 3.99
C GLU A 267 -15.78 4.13 2.55
N GLN A 268 -15.25 2.94 2.34
CA GLN A 268 -14.84 2.46 1.03
C GLN A 268 -15.61 1.17 0.75
N PRO A 269 -16.58 1.19 -0.19
CA PRO A 269 -17.14 -0.05 -0.69
C PRO A 269 -16.06 -0.85 -1.43
N TYR A 270 -16.04 -2.17 -1.26
CA TYR A 270 -15.12 -3.02 -2.02
C TYR A 270 -15.55 -3.06 -3.49
N GLY A 271 -14.88 -2.27 -4.33
CA GLY A 271 -15.20 -2.17 -5.77
C GLY A 271 -14.00 -2.13 -6.71
N LYS A 272 -12.75 -2.37 -6.25
CA LYS A 272 -11.57 -2.41 -7.14
C LYS A 272 -11.00 -3.81 -7.40
N THR A 273 -11.32 -4.83 -6.59
CA THR A 273 -10.93 -6.23 -6.83
C THR A 273 -11.92 -7.20 -6.16
N ASP A 274 -12.48 -8.13 -6.95
CA ASP A 274 -13.45 -9.16 -6.55
C ASP A 274 -12.98 -10.01 -5.35
N SER A 275 -11.66 -10.19 -5.21
CA SER A 275 -11.00 -11.00 -4.17
C SER A 275 -11.14 -10.51 -2.71
N SER A 276 -11.84 -9.39 -2.49
CA SER A 276 -12.00 -8.78 -1.16
C SER A 276 -13.35 -9.09 -0.52
N GLN A 277 -14.36 -9.40 -1.34
CA GLN A 277 -15.66 -9.86 -0.88
C GLN A 277 -15.55 -11.34 -0.49
N ARG A 278 -15.90 -11.65 0.75
CA ARG A 278 -15.87 -13.02 1.25
C ARG A 278 -16.94 -13.25 2.30
N THR A 279 -17.36 -14.50 2.42
CA THR A 279 -18.29 -14.94 3.45
C THR A 279 -17.52 -15.78 4.45
N ILE A 280 -17.51 -15.34 5.71
CA ILE A 280 -16.82 -16.01 6.82
C ILE A 280 -17.86 -16.70 7.69
N HIS A 281 -17.60 -17.96 8.05
CA HIS A 281 -18.42 -18.70 9.00
C HIS A 281 -18.34 -18.05 10.39
N MET A 282 -19.44 -18.03 11.14
CA MET A 282 -19.45 -17.57 12.53
C MET A 282 -19.54 -18.75 13.49
N PRO A 283 -18.52 -18.98 14.34
CA PRO A 283 -18.64 -19.87 15.48
C PRO A 283 -19.71 -19.39 16.45
N ARG A 284 -20.24 -20.31 17.25
CA ARG A 284 -21.30 -20.03 18.22
C ARG A 284 -20.94 -18.89 19.17
N ARG A 285 -19.69 -18.80 19.63
CA ARG A 285 -19.22 -17.72 20.52
C ARG A 285 -19.36 -16.33 19.88
N VAL A 286 -19.08 -16.22 18.58
CA VAL A 286 -19.25 -14.99 17.81
C VAL A 286 -20.73 -14.67 17.61
N GLU A 287 -21.53 -15.69 17.31
CA GLU A 287 -22.98 -15.56 17.15
C GLU A 287 -23.64 -15.03 18.44
N ASP A 288 -23.34 -15.65 19.58
CA ASP A 288 -23.89 -15.28 20.89
C ASP A 288 -23.51 -13.83 21.24
N ALA A 289 -22.25 -13.44 21.00
CA ALA A 289 -21.78 -12.08 21.23
C ALA A 289 -22.49 -11.05 20.34
N LEU A 290 -22.76 -11.39 19.07
CA LEU A 290 -23.51 -10.53 18.15
C LEU A 290 -24.99 -10.45 18.52
N ARG A 291 -25.61 -11.56 18.94
CA ARG A 291 -27.00 -11.58 19.43
C ARG A 291 -27.17 -10.72 20.66
N ALA A 292 -26.22 -10.75 21.59
CA ALA A 292 -26.26 -9.97 22.82
C ALA A 292 -26.26 -8.45 22.60
N ILE A 293 -25.64 -7.97 21.52
CA ILE A 293 -25.58 -6.54 21.18
C ILE A 293 -26.61 -6.14 20.11
N ARG A 294 -27.38 -7.09 19.58
CA ARG A 294 -28.33 -6.85 18.49
C ARG A 294 -29.51 -6.01 18.99
N PRO A 295 -29.85 -4.89 18.33
CA PRO A 295 -31.07 -4.15 18.67
C PRO A 295 -32.31 -4.99 18.29
N ALA A 296 -33.46 -4.71 18.90
CA ALA A 296 -34.69 -5.44 18.65
C ALA A 296 -35.13 -5.39 17.16
N HIS A 297 -34.91 -4.24 16.51
CA HIS A 297 -35.24 -4.01 15.10
C HIS A 297 -34.04 -3.38 14.39
N PRO A 298 -33.03 -4.19 13.97
CA PRO A 298 -31.89 -3.65 13.25
C PRO A 298 -32.28 -3.27 11.83
N ASP A 299 -31.99 -2.03 11.42
CA ASP A 299 -31.95 -1.70 9.99
C ASP A 299 -30.77 -2.48 9.36
N PRO A 300 -30.96 -3.19 8.23
CA PRO A 300 -29.87 -3.87 7.53
C PRO A 300 -28.69 -2.95 7.18
N ASN A 301 -28.94 -1.65 7.01
CA ASN A 301 -27.92 -0.66 6.74
C ASN A 301 -27.25 -0.13 8.00
N ASP A 302 -27.76 -0.38 9.20
CA ASP A 302 -27.10 0.08 10.42
C ASP A 302 -25.78 -0.64 10.64
N LEU A 303 -24.80 0.10 11.16
CA LEU A 303 -23.52 -0.44 11.57
C LEU A 303 -23.70 -1.32 12.82
N VAL A 304 -23.01 -2.44 12.86
CA VAL A 304 -22.92 -3.28 14.08
C VAL A 304 -22.15 -2.53 15.16
N PHE A 305 -21.06 -1.86 14.78
CA PHE A 305 -20.20 -1.11 15.70
C PHE A 305 -20.13 0.35 15.32
N HIS A 306 -20.64 1.23 16.18
CA HIS A 306 -20.77 2.64 15.89
C HIS A 306 -20.48 3.56 17.09
N THR A 307 -20.30 4.84 16.82
CA THR A 307 -20.27 5.89 17.84
C THR A 307 -21.67 6.08 18.44
N GLN A 308 -21.79 6.82 19.55
CA GLN A 308 -23.11 7.16 20.11
C GLN A 308 -24.02 7.89 19.11
N ARG A 309 -23.47 8.52 18.07
CA ARG A 309 -24.22 9.21 17.00
C ARG A 309 -24.53 8.31 15.80
N GLY A 310 -24.34 6.99 15.89
CA GLY A 310 -24.62 6.05 14.80
C GLY A 310 -23.58 6.06 13.66
N THR A 311 -22.46 6.77 13.80
CA THR A 311 -21.44 6.86 12.74
C THR A 311 -20.38 5.76 12.86
N PRO A 312 -19.66 5.41 11.78
CA PRO A 312 -18.57 4.43 11.87
C PRO A 312 -17.49 4.82 12.87
N LEU A 313 -16.95 3.82 13.56
CA LEU A 313 -15.79 4.00 14.42
C LEU A 313 -14.55 4.34 13.58
N LYS A 314 -13.65 5.18 14.13
CA LYS A 314 -12.36 5.42 13.50
C LYS A 314 -11.43 4.23 13.79
N PRO A 315 -10.79 3.61 12.77
CA PRO A 315 -9.77 2.59 12.99
C PRO A 315 -8.66 2.96 13.98
N SER A 316 -8.22 4.22 14.01
CA SER A 316 -7.23 4.76 14.95
C SER A 316 -7.75 4.71 16.39
N TYR A 317 -9.02 5.09 16.59
CA TYR A 317 -9.70 5.03 17.88
C TYR A 317 -9.82 3.59 18.39
N THR A 318 -10.22 2.62 17.57
CA THR A 318 -10.26 1.22 18.03
C THR A 318 -8.87 0.70 18.40
N GLY A 319 -7.81 1.21 17.74
CA GLY A 319 -6.43 0.88 18.07
C GLY A 319 -5.98 1.46 19.42
N GLU A 320 -6.45 2.65 19.75
CA GLU A 320 -6.25 3.24 21.08
C GLU A 320 -6.97 2.43 22.16
N GLN A 321 -8.22 2.05 21.91
CA GLN A 321 -9.02 1.24 22.83
C GLN A 321 -8.41 -0.14 23.05
N TRP A 322 -7.86 -0.76 22.01
CA TRP A 322 -7.10 -2.01 22.11
C TRP A 322 -5.89 -1.89 23.05
N ASN A 323 -5.15 -0.78 23.00
CA ASN A 323 -4.04 -0.53 23.92
C ASN A 323 -4.51 -0.33 25.37
N ILE A 324 -5.63 0.36 25.57
CA ILE A 324 -6.22 0.58 26.89
C ILE A 324 -6.66 -0.76 27.50
N ILE A 325 -7.34 -1.59 26.72
CA ILE A 325 -7.88 -2.88 27.15
C ILE A 325 -6.75 -3.86 27.48
N GLN A 326 -5.73 -4.01 26.61
CA GLN A 326 -4.59 -4.87 26.93
C GLN A 326 -3.86 -4.43 28.20
N ARG A 327 -3.68 -3.11 28.41
CA ARG A 327 -3.07 -2.60 29.65
C ARG A 327 -3.93 -2.90 30.87
N ALA A 328 -5.25 -2.73 30.76
CA ALA A 328 -6.17 -3.03 31.85
C ALA A 328 -6.12 -4.52 32.22
N PHE A 329 -6.18 -5.40 31.22
CA PHE A 329 -6.02 -6.84 31.37
C PHE A 329 -4.65 -7.21 31.98
N TYR A 330 -3.56 -6.61 31.48
CA TYR A 330 -2.23 -6.85 32.03
C TYR A 330 -2.15 -6.45 33.50
N ASN A 331 -2.65 -5.26 33.86
CA ASN A 331 -2.61 -4.76 35.22
C ASN A 331 -3.55 -5.55 36.16
N SER A 332 -4.66 -6.13 35.68
CA SER A 332 -5.57 -6.89 36.55
C SER A 332 -5.18 -8.36 36.67
N GLU A 333 -4.85 -9.00 35.55
CA GLU A 333 -4.69 -10.46 35.48
C GLU A 333 -3.22 -10.91 35.53
N LEU A 334 -2.33 -10.18 34.84
CA LEU A 334 -0.95 -10.64 34.62
C LEU A 334 0.04 -10.04 35.62
N ASN A 335 -0.13 -8.78 36.01
CA ASN A 335 0.79 -8.07 36.90
C ASN A 335 0.09 -7.10 37.87
N PRO A 336 -0.80 -7.58 38.76
CA PRO A 336 -1.52 -6.73 39.71
C PRO A 336 -0.64 -6.11 40.79
N ALA A 337 0.52 -6.71 41.09
CA ALA A 337 1.44 -6.22 42.11
C ALA A 337 2.24 -4.97 41.65
N ASP A 338 2.43 -4.80 40.34
CA ASP A 338 3.20 -3.70 39.76
C ASP A 338 2.54 -3.19 38.46
N PRO A 339 1.40 -2.48 38.57
CA PRO A 339 0.62 -2.05 37.42
C PRO A 339 1.35 -0.96 36.63
N LEU A 340 1.32 -1.07 35.30
CA LEU A 340 1.93 -0.08 34.40
C LEU A 340 0.97 1.09 34.13
N ASP A 341 1.50 2.30 34.17
CA ASP A 341 0.78 3.50 33.76
C ASP A 341 0.66 3.62 32.21
N LYS A 342 0.02 4.70 31.73
CA LYS A 342 -0.20 4.93 30.29
C LYS A 342 1.12 5.12 29.53
N THR A 343 2.04 5.84 30.13
CA THR A 343 3.31 6.24 29.55
C THR A 343 4.26 5.04 29.47
N GLN A 344 4.39 4.29 30.55
CA GLN A 344 5.16 3.04 30.63
C GLN A 344 4.65 2.04 29.59
N TRP A 345 3.33 1.80 29.56
CA TRP A 345 2.71 0.91 28.58
C TRP A 345 2.96 1.34 27.12
N SER A 346 2.87 2.65 26.84
CA SER A 346 3.01 3.16 25.48
C SER A 346 4.46 3.09 24.97
N LYS A 347 5.45 3.21 25.86
CA LYS A 347 6.88 3.15 25.52
C LYS A 347 7.40 1.72 25.33
N GLY A 348 6.73 0.70 25.88
CA GLY A 348 7.21 -0.69 25.92
C GLY A 348 7.34 -1.43 24.58
N GLY A 349 6.88 -0.87 23.46
CA GLY A 349 7.01 -1.54 22.16
C GLY A 349 6.26 -2.87 22.09
N TYR A 350 6.80 -3.87 21.39
CA TYR A 350 6.24 -5.23 21.38
C TYR A 350 6.83 -6.05 22.53
N THR A 351 5.96 -6.72 23.28
CA THR A 351 6.34 -7.67 24.35
C THR A 351 5.49 -8.93 24.22
N SER A 352 5.73 -9.94 25.06
CA SER A 352 4.89 -11.15 25.12
C SER A 352 3.43 -10.85 25.46
N TYR A 353 3.12 -9.72 26.10
CA TYR A 353 1.77 -9.32 26.55
C TYR A 353 1.25 -8.04 25.89
N ARG A 354 1.99 -7.46 24.93
CA ARG A 354 1.59 -6.24 24.22
C ARG A 354 1.84 -6.37 22.72
N TRP A 355 0.75 -6.28 21.96
CA TRP A 355 0.77 -6.22 20.49
C TRP A 355 -0.21 -5.17 19.97
N ARG A 356 -0.11 -4.80 18.69
CA ARG A 356 -1.05 -3.83 18.11
C ARG A 356 -2.29 -4.55 17.63
N GLN A 357 -3.41 -3.82 17.54
CA GLN A 357 -4.67 -4.39 17.08
C GLN A 357 -4.57 -5.09 15.71
N HIS A 358 -3.77 -4.56 14.78
CA HIS A 358 -3.57 -5.22 13.48
C HIS A 358 -2.92 -6.59 13.59
N ASP A 359 -2.17 -6.84 14.67
CA ASP A 359 -1.54 -8.11 14.93
C ASP A 359 -2.57 -9.18 15.40
N ASN A 360 -3.82 -8.81 15.72
CA ASN A 360 -4.94 -9.77 15.90
C ASN A 360 -5.16 -10.62 14.63
N ARG A 361 -5.05 -10.00 13.44
CA ARG A 361 -5.13 -10.73 12.16
C ARG A 361 -3.92 -11.64 11.96
N HIS A 362 -2.75 -11.25 12.47
CA HIS A 362 -1.56 -12.08 12.41
C HIS A 362 -1.70 -13.29 13.33
N ILE A 363 -2.24 -13.11 14.54
CA ILE A 363 -2.60 -14.20 15.46
C ILE A 363 -3.53 -15.20 14.77
N PHE A 364 -4.62 -14.72 14.16
CA PHE A 364 -5.53 -15.54 13.36
C PHE A 364 -4.78 -16.35 12.27
N ALA A 365 -3.95 -15.68 11.47
CA ALA A 365 -3.20 -16.34 10.39
C ALA A 365 -2.18 -17.38 10.90
N SER A 366 -1.55 -17.10 12.04
CA SER A 366 -0.59 -18.00 12.69
C SER A 366 -1.27 -19.24 13.26
N ILE A 367 -2.44 -19.10 13.89
CA ILE A 367 -3.22 -20.25 14.35
C ILE A 367 -3.57 -21.16 13.17
N LEU A 368 -4.06 -20.59 12.07
CA LEU A 368 -4.38 -21.39 10.87
C LEU A 368 -3.16 -22.15 10.32
N GLU A 369 -1.96 -21.55 10.34
CA GLU A 369 -0.72 -22.25 9.95
C GLU A 369 -0.39 -23.37 10.94
N MET A 370 -0.46 -23.10 12.25
CA MET A 370 -0.15 -24.07 13.30
C MET A 370 -1.09 -25.28 13.31
N GLU A 371 -2.37 -25.06 13.00
CA GLU A 371 -3.38 -26.12 12.83
C GLU A 371 -3.24 -26.86 11.48
N GLY A 372 -2.27 -26.50 10.65
CA GLY A 372 -1.99 -27.17 9.37
C GLY A 372 -3.06 -26.93 8.31
N ILE A 373 -3.79 -25.80 8.39
CA ILE A 373 -4.80 -25.45 7.40
C ILE A 373 -4.13 -25.15 6.05
N ASP A 374 -4.70 -25.74 4.98
CA ASP A 374 -4.20 -25.59 3.62
C ASP A 374 -4.04 -24.11 3.21
N PHE A 375 -2.95 -23.80 2.51
CA PHE A 375 -2.58 -22.43 2.14
C PHE A 375 -3.67 -21.71 1.34
N ALA A 376 -4.37 -22.41 0.43
CA ALA A 376 -5.44 -21.80 -0.36
C ALA A 376 -6.63 -21.41 0.52
N VAL A 377 -6.99 -22.25 1.50
CA VAL A 377 -8.03 -21.94 2.49
C VAL A 377 -7.64 -20.71 3.32
N ARG A 378 -6.37 -20.62 3.74
CA ARG A 378 -5.85 -19.49 4.52
C ARG A 378 -5.89 -18.19 3.73
N GLN A 379 -5.43 -18.21 2.48
CA GLN A 379 -5.46 -17.01 1.62
C GLN A 379 -6.88 -16.51 1.37
N ASP A 380 -7.82 -17.43 1.16
CA ASP A 380 -9.23 -17.15 0.93
C ASP A 380 -9.89 -16.53 2.17
N LEU A 381 -9.72 -17.12 3.36
CA LEU A 381 -10.17 -16.53 4.63
C LEU A 381 -9.53 -15.15 4.89
N LEU A 382 -8.26 -14.97 4.50
CA LEU A 382 -7.55 -13.70 4.63
C LEU A 382 -7.87 -12.68 3.51
N GLY A 383 -8.63 -13.06 2.48
CA GLY A 383 -8.97 -12.19 1.34
C GLY A 383 -7.74 -11.58 0.69
N HIS A 384 -6.70 -12.40 0.42
CA HIS A 384 -5.49 -11.95 -0.26
C HIS A 384 -5.70 -11.91 -1.79
N ALA A 385 -5.46 -10.74 -2.40
CA ALA A 385 -5.73 -10.48 -3.82
C ALA A 385 -4.76 -11.13 -4.83
N ARG A 386 -3.80 -11.95 -4.37
CA ARG A 386 -2.82 -12.62 -5.25
C ARG A 386 -2.65 -14.10 -4.89
N PRO A 387 -3.46 -14.96 -5.51
CA PRO A 387 -3.09 -16.34 -5.74
C PRO A 387 -2.00 -16.41 -6.82
N SER A 388 -1.04 -17.32 -6.71
CA SER A 388 -0.10 -17.60 -7.79
C SER A 388 -0.85 -18.26 -8.96
N VAL A 389 -0.27 -18.32 -10.17
CA VAL A 389 -0.91 -18.92 -11.36
C VAL A 389 -1.38 -20.37 -11.13
N THR A 390 -0.84 -21.06 -10.13
CA THR A 390 -1.17 -22.43 -9.73
C THR A 390 -2.47 -22.57 -8.92
N ASP A 391 -3.00 -21.49 -8.32
CA ASP A 391 -4.21 -21.49 -7.48
C ASP A 391 -5.53 -21.58 -8.27
N ARG A 392 -5.46 -21.69 -9.60
CA ARG A 392 -6.66 -21.73 -10.45
C ARG A 392 -7.44 -23.05 -10.36
N TYR A 393 -6.97 -24.04 -9.60
CA TYR A 393 -7.52 -25.40 -9.60
C TYR A 393 -8.11 -25.89 -8.26
N THR A 394 -8.02 -25.12 -7.17
CA THR A 394 -8.57 -25.53 -5.86
C THR A 394 -9.65 -24.55 -5.38
N GLN A 395 -10.92 -24.92 -5.58
CA GLN A 395 -12.03 -24.21 -4.93
C GLN A 395 -12.09 -24.62 -3.45
N THR A 396 -11.89 -23.66 -2.55
CA THR A 396 -12.10 -23.89 -1.12
C THR A 396 -13.58 -24.12 -0.85
N THR A 397 -13.92 -25.26 -0.23
CA THR A 397 -15.32 -25.58 0.11
C THR A 397 -15.77 -24.81 1.36
N LYS A 398 -17.09 -24.57 1.49
CA LYS A 398 -17.69 -23.98 2.70
C LYS A 398 -17.33 -24.77 3.96
N ALA A 399 -17.26 -26.09 3.86
CA ALA A 399 -16.92 -26.98 4.97
C ALA A 399 -15.48 -26.74 5.49
N LYS A 400 -14.48 -26.63 4.59
CA LYS A 400 -13.09 -26.34 4.99
C LYS A 400 -12.94 -24.96 5.66
N ARG A 401 -13.67 -23.96 5.18
CA ARG A 401 -13.69 -22.62 5.82
C ARG A 401 -14.28 -22.69 7.21
N ARG A 402 -15.40 -23.40 7.37
CA ARG A 402 -16.06 -23.60 8.67
C ARG A 402 -15.09 -24.28 9.64
N GLU A 403 -14.56 -25.44 9.28
CA GLU A 403 -13.60 -26.21 10.09
C GLU A 403 -12.41 -25.35 10.52
N ALA A 404 -11.79 -24.61 9.59
CA ALA A 404 -10.67 -23.74 9.90
C ALA A 404 -11.02 -22.63 10.91
N ILE A 405 -12.22 -22.05 10.83
CA ILE A 405 -12.66 -21.00 11.75
C ILE A 405 -13.03 -21.58 13.12
N GLU A 406 -13.65 -22.76 13.18
CA GLU A 406 -13.93 -23.46 14.45
C GLU A 406 -12.62 -23.81 15.17
N LEU A 407 -11.60 -24.30 14.45
CA LEU A 407 -10.28 -24.58 15.03
C LEU A 407 -9.61 -23.32 15.60
N VAL A 408 -9.80 -22.15 14.96
CA VAL A 408 -9.32 -20.88 15.52
C VAL A 408 -10.09 -20.50 16.78
N ASP A 409 -11.41 -20.65 16.78
CA ASP A 409 -12.22 -20.38 17.97
C ASP A 409 -11.74 -21.25 19.14
N ASP A 410 -11.60 -22.57 18.91
CA ASP A 410 -11.09 -23.55 19.87
C ASP A 410 -9.68 -23.22 20.36
N ALA A 411 -8.77 -22.83 19.47
CA ALA A 411 -7.40 -22.45 19.86
C ALA A 411 -7.38 -21.25 20.81
N LEU A 412 -8.36 -20.35 20.68
CA LEU A 412 -8.59 -19.17 21.50
C LEU A 412 -9.62 -19.39 22.62
N LEU A 413 -10.18 -20.60 22.76
CA LEU A 413 -10.96 -20.99 23.93
C LEU A 413 -9.98 -21.31 25.07
N TYR A 414 -10.22 -20.64 26.20
CA TYR A 414 -9.44 -20.81 27.41
C TYR A 414 -10.30 -21.54 28.45
N HIS A 415 -9.81 -22.68 28.96
CA HIS A 415 -10.58 -23.62 29.80
C HIS A 415 -9.97 -23.87 31.20
N GLY A 416 -9.19 -22.96 31.79
CA GLY A 416 -8.61 -23.20 33.12
C GLY A 416 -8.29 -21.94 33.92
N GLU A 417 -7.96 -22.09 35.21
CA GLU A 417 -7.34 -20.98 35.97
C GLU A 417 -5.88 -20.79 35.53
N PRO A 418 -5.38 -19.55 35.41
CA PRO A 418 -3.97 -19.32 35.13
C PRO A 418 -3.13 -19.86 36.29
N ASN A 419 -2.45 -20.99 36.08
CA ASN A 419 -1.38 -21.39 36.97
C ASN A 419 -0.23 -20.38 36.80
N LYS A 420 -0.13 -19.43 37.73
CA LYS A 420 0.81 -18.29 37.69
C LYS A 420 2.28 -18.71 37.74
N ASP A 421 2.55 -19.95 38.13
CA ASP A 421 3.89 -20.52 38.24
C ASP A 421 4.27 -21.38 37.01
N MET A 422 3.39 -21.48 36.01
CA MET A 422 3.57 -22.36 34.86
C MET A 422 4.23 -21.61 33.70
N THR A 423 5.35 -22.15 33.21
CA THR A 423 6.03 -21.60 32.03
C THR A 423 5.16 -21.75 30.77
N ALA A 424 5.41 -20.88 29.79
CA ALA A 424 4.77 -20.92 28.47
C ALA A 424 4.80 -22.31 27.81
N ALA A 425 5.89 -23.06 27.97
CA ALA A 425 6.07 -24.40 27.42
C ALA A 425 5.21 -25.47 28.12
N GLN A 426 5.01 -25.35 29.43
CA GLN A 426 4.19 -26.28 30.22
C GLN A 426 2.69 -26.10 29.94
N TRP A 427 2.26 -24.88 29.61
CA TRP A 427 0.89 -24.60 29.16
C TRP A 427 0.56 -25.25 27.81
N ILE A 428 1.54 -25.31 26.89
CA ILE A 428 1.40 -25.93 25.57
C ILE A 428 1.35 -27.47 25.68
N ASP A 429 2.12 -28.07 26.60
CA ASP A 429 2.15 -29.53 26.77
C ASP A 429 0.87 -30.10 27.39
N GLN A 430 0.12 -29.32 28.18
CA GLN A 430 -1.20 -29.71 28.70
C GLN A 430 -2.28 -29.87 27.60
N ARG A 431 -2.05 -29.36 26.38
CA ARG A 431 -2.98 -29.52 25.24
C ARG A 431 -2.90 -30.88 24.54
N LYS A 432 -2.34 -31.93 25.15
CA LYS A 432 -2.32 -33.29 24.59
C LYS A 432 -3.67 -34.01 24.66
N ARG A 433 -4.62 -33.51 23.88
CA ARG A 433 -5.44 -34.33 22.98
C ARG A 433 -5.54 -33.58 21.67
N LYS A 434 -4.55 -33.78 20.79
CA LYS A 434 -4.73 -33.44 19.37
C LYS A 434 -5.88 -34.32 18.85
N PRO A 435 -7.05 -33.81 18.43
CA PRO A 435 -7.79 -34.53 17.41
C PRO A 435 -6.82 -34.72 16.25
N GLN A 436 -6.66 -35.96 15.79
CA GLN A 436 -5.87 -36.22 14.58
C GLN A 436 -6.50 -35.36 13.47
N PRO A 437 -5.74 -34.50 12.77
CA PRO A 437 -6.25 -33.91 11.55
C PRO A 437 -6.69 -35.06 10.66
N ILE A 438 -7.88 -34.96 10.06
CA ILE A 438 -8.28 -35.90 9.00
C ILE A 438 -7.30 -35.67 7.85
N ARG A 439 -6.19 -36.44 7.86
CA ARG A 439 -5.36 -36.62 6.69
C ARG A 439 -6.20 -37.40 5.69
N ILE A 440 -6.91 -36.69 4.81
CA ILE A 440 -7.11 -37.24 3.47
C ILE A 440 -5.76 -37.08 2.79
N THR A 441 -4.85 -38.02 3.07
CA THR A 441 -3.77 -38.29 2.14
C THR A 441 -4.42 -38.50 0.78
N GLY A 442 -4.07 -37.67 -0.20
CA GLY A 442 -4.18 -38.04 -1.60
C GLY A 442 -3.23 -39.19 -1.94
N GLN A 443 -3.28 -40.26 -1.15
CA GLN A 443 -2.74 -41.56 -1.46
C GLN A 443 -3.93 -42.49 -1.40
N ALA A 444 -4.33 -42.99 -2.56
CA ALA A 444 -5.00 -44.28 -2.62
C ALA A 444 -4.17 -45.23 -1.76
N GLN A 445 -4.72 -45.70 -0.65
CA GLN A 445 -4.19 -46.87 0.03
C GLN A 445 -4.24 -47.99 -1.01
N PRO A 446 -3.10 -48.62 -1.37
CA PRO A 446 -3.18 -49.92 -2.01
C PRO A 446 -3.76 -50.85 -0.95
N LYS A 447 -5.08 -51.06 -1.01
CA LYS A 447 -5.73 -52.15 -0.28
C LYS A 447 -4.97 -53.42 -0.60
N ASP A 448 -4.81 -54.28 0.39
CA ASP A 448 -4.36 -55.67 0.24
C ASP A 448 -4.89 -56.31 -1.05
N THR A 449 -4.12 -56.25 -2.15
CA THR A 449 -4.55 -56.77 -3.46
C THR A 449 -3.40 -57.41 -4.22
N VAL A 450 -2.74 -58.36 -3.57
CA VAL A 450 -2.10 -59.46 -4.30
C VAL A 450 -2.83 -60.77 -4.02
N GLU A 451 -3.33 -60.96 -2.80
CA GLU A 451 -4.05 -62.17 -2.42
C GLU A 451 -5.55 -62.13 -2.79
N GLU A 452 -6.21 -60.96 -2.69
CA GLU A 452 -7.57 -60.75 -3.21
C GLU A 452 -7.64 -60.77 -4.75
N LEU A 453 -6.62 -60.25 -5.44
CA LEU A 453 -6.56 -60.32 -6.91
C LEU A 453 -6.26 -61.73 -7.43
N ARG A 454 -5.48 -62.54 -6.69
CA ARG A 454 -5.30 -63.97 -7.00
C ARG A 454 -6.59 -64.77 -6.81
N ARG A 455 -7.36 -64.51 -5.74
CA ARG A 455 -8.67 -65.16 -5.51
C ARG A 455 -9.72 -64.84 -6.59
N LEU A 456 -9.68 -63.63 -7.15
CA LEU A 456 -10.57 -63.22 -8.25
C LEU A 456 -10.15 -63.78 -9.62
N ALA A 457 -8.86 -64.08 -9.82
CA ALA A 457 -8.34 -64.67 -11.06
C ALA A 457 -8.66 -66.17 -11.20
N ASP A 458 -8.72 -66.91 -10.10
CA ASP A 458 -8.98 -68.37 -10.12
C ASP A 458 -10.48 -68.74 -10.29
N GLY A 459 -11.40 -67.76 -10.24
CA GLY A 459 -12.85 -68.00 -10.18
C GLY A 459 -13.61 -67.94 -11.51
N LEU A 460 -13.00 -67.53 -12.63
CA LEU A 460 -13.74 -67.26 -13.87
C LEU A 460 -13.54 -68.36 -14.92
N LYS A 461 -14.39 -69.39 -14.89
CA LYS A 461 -14.66 -70.22 -16.08
C LYS A 461 -15.55 -69.43 -17.07
N PRO A 462 -15.27 -69.44 -18.38
CA PRO A 462 -16.02 -68.65 -19.34
C PRO A 462 -17.38 -69.30 -19.64
N ARG A 463 -18.47 -68.53 -19.54
CA ARG A 463 -19.76 -68.89 -20.15
C ARG A 463 -20.05 -67.98 -21.35
N GLN A 464 -20.41 -68.65 -22.44
CA GLN A 464 -20.54 -68.15 -23.81
C GLN A 464 -21.66 -67.11 -23.98
N SER A 465 -21.36 -66.11 -24.81
CA SER A 465 -22.30 -65.13 -25.36
C SER A 465 -23.24 -65.78 -26.36
N THR A 466 -24.56 -65.63 -26.17
CA THR A 466 -25.56 -65.79 -27.24
C THR A 466 -26.10 -64.42 -27.59
N SER A 467 -25.72 -63.91 -28.76
CA SER A 467 -26.25 -62.68 -29.33
C SER A 467 -27.49 -62.98 -30.17
N ARG A 468 -28.57 -62.21 -29.97
CA ARG A 468 -29.66 -62.09 -30.95
C ARG A 468 -29.85 -60.62 -31.30
N ILE A 469 -29.31 -60.24 -32.44
CA ILE A 469 -29.47 -58.94 -33.10
C ILE A 469 -30.84 -58.93 -33.79
N ARG A 470 -31.72 -57.99 -33.43
CA ARG A 470 -32.96 -57.70 -34.19
C ARG A 470 -32.69 -56.60 -35.22
N ARG A 471 -32.71 -56.96 -36.50
CA ARG A 471 -32.79 -56.04 -37.64
C ARG A 471 -34.21 -55.47 -37.75
N LYS A 472 -34.33 -54.14 -37.88
CA LYS A 472 -35.52 -53.48 -38.45
C LYS A 472 -35.34 -53.41 -39.97
N THR A 473 -36.27 -54.00 -40.70
CA THR A 473 -36.41 -53.85 -42.16
C THR A 473 -37.54 -52.87 -42.43
N THR A 474 -37.23 -51.82 -43.18
CA THR A 474 -38.18 -51.01 -43.95
C THR A 474 -38.48 -51.73 -45.26
N ARG A 475 -39.73 -51.74 -45.72
CA ARG A 475 -40.05 -51.85 -47.16
C ARG A 475 -41.40 -51.18 -47.46
N ALA A 476 -41.39 -50.58 -48.66
CA ALA A 476 -42.45 -49.98 -49.49
C ALA A 476 -43.91 -50.18 -49.09
#